data_AF-A0A8J2ZFI7-F1
#
_entry.id   AF-A0A8J2ZFI7-F1
#
_cell.length_a   1.000
_cell.length_b   1.000
_cell.length_c   1.000
_cell.angle_alpha   90.00
_cell.angle_beta   90.00
_cell.angle_gamma   90.00
#
_symmetry.space_group_name_H-M   'P 1'
#
loop_
_entity.id
_entity.type
_entity.pdbx_description
1 polymer ?
#
loop_
_entity_poly.entity_id
_entity_poly.type
_entity_poly.pdbx_seq_one_letter_code
_entity_poly.pdbx_strand_id
1 'polypeptide(L)'
;MPDTAAAAAAPTLDLTKLDALGPLKAGAHPGPDAGACVMEALSYVAGEPWSDSPDCCCPVIAAFLRAWNDGLPDDERDALLRPLIPRLVGTRATPAVERRRALLAADWMVREHTPAWLRPAGLTAQADALAGLPEITDVAQVPSIRSAIEAAQRDAAAAWDAAWAAAGAAAWAARAAARAAAWDAARAAARAAAWDAARVAAWVAAGDAAWAAAGAAAWAARAAAWDAARVAARDAARAAAWDAAWAAAWVALTPTRLAQQQSALRLVARMIDCAEG
;
A
#
# COMPACT_ATOMS: atom_id res chain seq x y z
N MET A 1 21.24 29.51 33.70
CA MET A 1 22.15 28.43 33.28
C MET A 1 21.64 27.96 31.92
N PRO A 2 22.24 28.34 30.77
CA PRO A 2 21.91 27.68 29.53
C PRO A 2 22.63 26.33 29.53
N ASP A 3 21.85 25.27 29.45
CA ASP A 3 22.35 23.90 29.32
C ASP A 3 22.86 23.74 27.88
N THR A 4 24.15 24.06 27.67
CA THR A 4 24.85 23.77 26.44
C THR A 4 25.03 22.27 26.37
N ALA A 5 24.05 21.57 25.81
CA ALA A 5 24.23 20.20 25.33
C ALA A 5 25.38 20.24 24.31
N ALA A 6 26.58 19.90 24.76
CA ALA A 6 27.73 19.71 23.90
C ALA A 6 27.31 18.73 22.80
N ALA A 7 27.48 19.12 21.54
CA ALA A 7 27.35 18.21 20.43
C ALA A 7 28.26 17.01 20.71
N ALA A 8 27.67 15.88 21.08
CA ALA A 8 28.41 14.65 21.29
C ALA A 8 29.24 14.39 20.04
N ALA A 9 30.53 14.07 20.20
CA ALA A 9 31.40 13.74 19.08
C ALA A 9 30.69 12.69 18.22
N ALA A 10 30.54 12.97 16.92
CA ALA A 10 29.82 12.09 16.01
C ALA A 10 30.42 10.67 16.12
N PRO A 11 29.61 9.64 16.38
CA PRO A 11 30.12 8.29 16.49
C PRO A 11 30.86 7.89 15.21
N THR A 12 32.00 7.22 15.37
CA THR A 12 32.73 6.67 14.22
C THR A 12 31.90 5.55 13.60
N LEU A 13 31.45 5.76 12.37
CA LEU A 13 30.65 4.80 11.61
C LEU A 13 31.48 3.56 11.24
N ASP A 14 30.97 2.39 11.59
CA ASP A 14 31.48 1.12 11.10
C ASP A 14 30.61 0.62 9.95
N LEU A 15 30.97 0.98 8.71
CA LEU A 15 30.22 0.57 7.52
C LEU A 15 30.36 -0.93 7.21
N THR A 16 31.36 -1.61 7.75
CA THR A 16 31.48 -3.08 7.55
C THR A 16 30.31 -3.82 8.20
N LYS A 17 29.74 -3.27 9.27
CA LYS A 17 28.50 -3.75 9.88
C LYS A 17 27.29 -3.60 8.95
N LEU A 18 27.27 -2.60 8.08
CA LEU A 18 26.18 -2.43 7.12
C LEU A 18 26.23 -3.49 6.02
N ASP A 19 27.43 -3.89 5.62
CA ASP A 19 27.65 -4.98 4.65
C ASP A 19 27.35 -6.35 5.26
N ALA A 20 27.58 -6.52 6.57
CA ALA A 20 27.21 -7.72 7.31
C ALA A 20 25.68 -7.86 7.50
N LEU A 21 24.93 -6.76 7.42
CA LEU A 21 23.47 -6.80 7.45
C LEU A 21 22.91 -7.27 6.10
N GLY A 22 21.98 -8.22 6.16
CA GLY A 22 21.12 -8.56 5.04
C GLY A 22 20.26 -7.38 4.57
N PRO A 23 19.44 -7.54 3.52
CA PRO A 23 18.59 -6.47 2.99
C PRO A 23 17.77 -5.77 4.07
N LEU A 24 17.58 -4.46 3.93
CA LEU A 24 16.70 -3.71 4.84
C LEU A 24 15.28 -4.26 4.75
N LYS A 25 14.59 -4.32 5.88
CA LYS A 25 13.23 -4.86 6.02
C LYS A 25 12.27 -3.82 6.58
N ALA A 26 10.99 -4.00 6.27
CA ALA A 26 9.91 -3.25 6.89
C ALA A 26 9.64 -3.74 8.32
N GLY A 27 9.26 -2.82 9.21
CA GLY A 27 8.91 -3.12 10.59
C GLY A 27 10.11 -3.17 11.55
N ALA A 28 9.82 -3.58 12.79
CA ALA A 28 10.78 -3.65 13.88
C ALA A 28 11.33 -5.06 14.07
N HIS A 29 12.61 -5.16 14.44
CA HIS A 29 13.35 -6.41 14.54
C HIS A 29 14.03 -6.52 15.92
N PRO A 30 14.10 -7.72 16.50
CA PRO A 30 14.71 -7.91 17.82
C PRO A 30 16.24 -7.81 17.83
N GLY A 31 16.89 -7.78 16.65
CA GLY A 31 18.34 -7.73 16.52
C GLY A 31 18.81 -7.94 15.07
N PRO A 32 20.12 -7.80 14.81
CA PRO A 32 20.70 -7.80 13.45
C PRO A 32 20.46 -9.09 12.67
N ASP A 33 20.38 -10.24 13.36
CA ASP A 33 20.16 -11.55 12.74
C ASP A 33 18.72 -11.72 12.19
N ALA A 34 17.75 -10.92 12.67
CA ALA A 34 16.36 -10.96 12.22
C ALA A 34 16.11 -10.06 10.97
N GLY A 35 17.06 -9.20 10.64
CA GLY A 35 16.91 -8.10 9.69
C GLY A 35 16.97 -6.75 10.40
N ALA A 36 16.93 -5.67 9.61
CA ALA A 36 17.00 -4.30 10.13
C ALA A 36 16.13 -3.38 9.26
N CYS A 37 15.39 -2.48 9.88
CA CYS A 37 14.94 -1.27 9.20
C CYS A 37 16.13 -0.29 9.05
N VAL A 38 15.95 0.76 8.25
CA VAL A 38 16.97 1.79 8.05
C VAL A 38 17.48 2.42 9.35
N MET A 39 16.63 2.59 10.37
CA MET A 39 17.04 3.20 11.65
C MET A 39 17.77 2.22 12.57
N GLU A 40 17.36 0.95 12.58
CA GLU A 40 18.07 -0.10 13.30
C GLU A 40 19.47 -0.29 12.72
N ALA A 41 19.57 -0.32 11.38
CA ALA A 41 20.85 -0.35 10.69
C ALA A 41 21.72 0.86 11.06
N LEU A 42 21.14 2.07 11.12
CA LEU A 42 21.83 3.28 11.58
C LEU A 42 22.36 3.14 13.02
N SER A 43 21.54 2.70 13.98
CA SER A 43 21.99 2.48 15.37
C SER A 43 23.16 1.50 15.43
N TYR A 44 23.11 0.44 14.61
CA TYR A 44 24.10 -0.63 14.62
C TYR A 44 25.46 -0.17 14.08
N VAL A 45 25.46 0.58 12.96
CA VAL A 45 26.69 1.14 12.38
C VAL A 45 27.26 2.29 13.20
N ALA A 46 26.41 3.02 13.93
CA ALA A 46 26.81 4.07 14.87
C ALA A 46 27.34 3.52 16.20
N GLY A 47 27.21 2.20 16.45
CA GLY A 47 27.62 1.57 17.70
C GLY A 47 26.69 1.88 18.88
N GLU A 48 25.47 2.33 18.60
CA GLU A 48 24.43 2.58 19.61
C GLU A 48 23.72 1.27 19.99
N PRO A 49 22.99 1.25 21.13
CA PRO A 49 22.06 0.17 21.43
C PRO A 49 21.09 -0.04 20.28
N TRP A 50 20.78 -1.31 19.97
CA TRP A 50 19.85 -1.66 18.90
C TRP A 50 18.50 -0.96 19.09
N SER A 51 18.15 -0.06 18.17
CA SER A 51 16.95 0.75 18.26
C SER A 51 16.57 1.30 16.88
N ASP A 52 15.27 1.45 16.65
CA ASP A 52 14.76 2.22 15.51
C ASP A 52 14.74 3.74 15.79
N SER A 53 15.18 4.18 16.97
CA SER A 53 15.15 5.56 17.45
C SER A 53 16.56 6.03 17.88
N PRO A 54 17.56 6.00 16.98
CA PRO A 54 18.95 6.28 17.31
C PRO A 54 19.19 7.70 17.83
N ASP A 55 20.14 7.83 18.75
CA ASP A 55 20.51 9.08 19.39
C ASP A 55 21.36 9.99 18.48
N CYS A 56 22.15 9.41 17.59
CA CYS A 56 22.95 10.15 16.61
C CYS A 56 22.11 10.82 15.51
N CYS A 57 20.81 10.50 15.41
CA CYS A 57 19.92 11.00 14.38
C CYS A 57 18.91 12.01 14.94
N CYS A 58 18.52 12.96 14.10
CA CYS A 58 17.38 13.81 14.37
C CYS A 58 16.07 12.98 14.45
N PRO A 59 15.27 13.10 15.52
CA PRO A 59 14.04 12.33 15.68
C PRO A 59 13.01 12.58 14.57
N VAL A 60 13.01 13.78 13.97
CA VAL A 60 12.14 14.11 12.83
C VAL A 60 12.55 13.35 11.57
N ILE A 61 13.85 13.31 11.27
CA ILE A 61 14.38 12.55 10.12
C ILE A 61 14.16 11.06 10.35
N ALA A 62 14.39 10.56 11.57
CA ALA A 62 14.14 9.18 11.93
C ALA A 62 12.67 8.78 11.74
N ALA A 63 11.73 9.62 12.21
CA ALA A 63 10.30 9.39 12.03
C ALA A 63 9.91 9.32 10.54
N PHE A 64 10.40 10.24 9.72
CA PHE A 64 10.17 10.23 8.27
C PHE A 64 10.72 8.96 7.62
N LEU A 65 11.98 8.61 7.92
CA LEU A 65 12.64 7.47 7.29
C LEU A 65 12.08 6.12 7.73
N ARG A 66 11.58 5.97 8.97
CA ARG A 66 10.84 4.77 9.38
C ARG A 66 9.56 4.60 8.55
N ALA A 67 8.75 5.65 8.47
CA ALA A 67 7.52 5.61 7.68
C ALA A 67 7.82 5.33 6.19
N TRP A 68 8.88 5.91 5.64
CA TRP A 68 9.27 5.68 4.26
C TRP A 68 9.84 4.27 4.04
N ASN A 69 10.65 3.75 4.96
CA ASN A 69 11.18 2.38 4.95
C ASN A 69 10.08 1.34 4.85
N ASP A 70 9.05 1.49 5.67
CA ASP A 70 7.94 0.53 5.74
C ASP A 70 7.01 0.61 4.53
N GLY A 71 6.93 1.79 3.89
CA GLY A 71 6.16 2.01 2.67
C GLY A 71 6.90 1.66 1.37
N LEU A 72 8.21 1.41 1.42
CA LEU A 72 9.00 1.09 0.22
C LEU A 72 8.90 -0.40 -0.15
N PRO A 73 8.82 -0.71 -1.46
CA PRO A 73 9.00 -2.08 -1.96
C PRO A 73 10.36 -2.66 -1.57
N ASP A 74 10.39 -3.97 -1.29
CA ASP A 74 11.61 -4.66 -0.87
C ASP A 74 12.76 -4.53 -1.88
N ASP A 75 12.45 -4.55 -3.17
CA ASP A 75 13.41 -4.49 -4.28
C ASP A 75 14.03 -3.09 -4.50
N GLU A 76 13.46 -2.06 -3.88
CA GLU A 76 13.92 -0.67 -4.04
C GLU A 76 14.46 -0.06 -2.74
N ARG A 77 14.04 -0.61 -1.59
CA ARG A 77 14.37 -0.10 -0.25
C ARG A 77 15.86 0.09 -0.05
N ASP A 78 16.65 -0.92 -0.39
CA ASP A 78 18.10 -0.89 -0.21
C ASP A 78 18.78 0.18 -1.07
N ALA A 79 18.42 0.25 -2.34
CA ALA A 79 19.01 1.19 -3.30
C ALA A 79 18.76 2.65 -2.90
N LEU A 80 17.60 2.93 -2.29
CA LEU A 80 17.21 4.27 -1.87
C LEU A 80 17.75 4.64 -0.49
N LEU A 81 17.71 3.72 0.48
CA LEU A 81 17.94 4.04 1.89
C LEU A 81 19.36 3.77 2.38
N ARG A 82 20.04 2.71 1.90
CA ARG A 82 21.40 2.40 2.35
C ARG A 82 22.38 3.56 2.11
N PRO A 83 22.37 4.28 0.97
CA PRO A 83 23.25 5.43 0.75
C PRO A 83 23.00 6.61 1.70
N LEU A 84 21.83 6.67 2.34
CA LEU A 84 21.50 7.72 3.29
C LEU A 84 22.11 7.46 4.66
N ILE A 85 22.24 6.20 5.09
CA ILE A 85 22.68 5.80 6.45
C ILE A 85 23.91 6.58 6.94
N PRO A 86 25.03 6.67 6.17
CA PRO A 86 26.21 7.41 6.64
C PRO A 86 25.96 8.92 6.81
N ARG A 87 25.00 9.49 6.08
CA ARG A 87 24.67 10.92 6.10
C ARG A 87 23.75 11.32 7.25
N LEU A 88 23.18 10.34 7.97
CA LEU A 88 22.22 10.58 9.05
C LEU A 88 22.90 10.77 10.41
N VAL A 89 24.11 10.24 10.57
CA VAL A 89 24.90 10.41 11.79
C VAL A 89 25.25 11.87 12.00
N GLY A 90 25.05 12.34 13.22
CA GLY A 90 25.33 13.72 13.60
C GLY A 90 24.25 14.70 13.16
N THR A 91 23.10 14.21 12.65
CA THR A 91 21.99 15.08 12.32
C THR A 91 21.21 15.54 13.55
N ARG A 92 21.38 14.94 14.74
CA ARG A 92 20.74 15.45 15.96
C ARG A 92 21.12 16.91 16.20
N ALA A 93 20.12 17.74 16.50
CA ALA A 93 20.26 19.20 16.56
C ALA A 93 19.34 19.78 17.62
N THR A 94 19.34 21.11 17.77
CA THR A 94 18.47 21.78 18.74
C THR A 94 16.99 21.69 18.34
N PRO A 95 16.06 21.85 19.31
CA PRO A 95 14.63 21.84 19.02
C PRO A 95 14.18 22.84 17.95
N ALA A 96 14.91 23.94 17.75
CA ALA A 96 14.63 24.92 16.71
C ALA A 96 14.87 24.35 15.30
N VAL A 97 16.01 23.67 15.10
CA VAL A 97 16.33 22.97 13.84
C VAL A 97 15.37 21.81 13.59
N GLU A 98 15.04 21.04 14.63
CA GLU A 98 14.06 19.95 14.54
C GLU A 98 12.69 20.47 14.09
N ARG A 99 12.20 21.59 14.66
CA ARG A 99 10.95 22.23 14.21
C ARG A 99 11.03 22.66 12.75
N ARG A 100 12.15 23.24 12.30
CA ARG A 100 12.32 23.64 10.89
C ARG A 100 12.29 22.43 9.95
N ARG A 101 12.94 21.31 10.33
CA ARG A 101 12.88 20.05 9.57
C ARG A 101 11.47 19.46 9.54
N ALA A 102 10.72 19.55 10.63
CA ALA A 102 9.33 19.12 10.66
C ALA A 102 8.45 19.95 9.71
N LEU A 103 8.70 21.25 9.63
CA LEU A 103 8.02 22.13 8.68
C LEU A 103 8.41 21.84 7.23
N LEU A 104 9.67 21.52 6.93
CA LEU A 104 10.08 21.01 5.60
C LEU A 104 9.30 19.75 5.20
N ALA A 105 9.14 18.81 6.13
CA ALA A 105 8.38 17.59 5.88
C ALA A 105 6.88 17.86 5.68
N ALA A 106 6.29 18.74 6.51
CA ALA A 106 4.89 19.15 6.38
C ALA A 106 4.62 19.90 5.05
N ASP A 107 5.51 20.81 4.69
CA ASP A 107 5.48 21.54 3.43
C ASP A 107 5.52 20.62 2.22
N TRP A 108 6.48 19.69 2.20
CA TRP A 108 6.61 18.68 1.16
C TRP A 108 5.37 17.80 1.06
N MET A 109 4.82 17.37 2.21
CA MET A 109 3.63 16.54 2.26
C MET A 109 2.45 17.23 1.57
N VAL A 110 2.22 18.50 1.89
CA VAL A 110 1.09 19.30 1.39
C VAL A 110 1.29 19.71 -0.07
N ARG A 111 2.47 20.22 -0.44
CA ARG A 111 2.68 20.90 -1.73
C ARG A 111 3.31 20.03 -2.81
N GLU A 112 3.96 18.92 -2.45
CA GLU A 112 4.59 18.00 -3.41
C GLU A 112 3.94 16.61 -3.39
N HIS A 113 3.94 15.95 -2.23
CA HIS A 113 3.54 14.54 -2.15
C HIS A 113 2.06 14.33 -2.42
N THR A 114 1.16 15.04 -1.72
CA THR A 114 -0.28 14.89 -1.93
C THR A 114 -0.68 15.25 -3.37
N PRO A 115 -0.26 16.38 -3.96
CA PRO A 115 -0.56 16.72 -5.35
C PRO A 115 -0.12 15.68 -6.38
N ALA A 116 1.04 15.04 -6.16
CA ALA A 116 1.52 14.00 -7.07
C ALA A 116 0.57 12.80 -7.17
N TRP A 117 -0.10 12.43 -6.08
CA TRP A 117 -1.08 11.33 -6.05
C TRP A 117 -2.50 11.75 -6.41
N LEU A 118 -2.87 13.01 -6.19
CA LEU A 118 -4.19 13.54 -6.59
C LEU A 118 -4.35 13.62 -8.11
N ARG A 119 -3.28 13.94 -8.85
CA ARG A 119 -3.30 14.03 -10.32
C ARG A 119 -3.73 12.73 -11.01
N PRO A 120 -3.11 11.56 -10.76
CA PRO A 120 -3.57 10.31 -11.37
C PRO A 120 -4.97 9.88 -10.89
N ALA A 121 -5.44 10.40 -9.74
CA ALA A 121 -6.81 10.21 -9.28
C ALA A 121 -7.84 11.14 -9.96
N GLY A 122 -7.42 12.00 -10.90
CA GLY A 122 -8.28 12.96 -11.58
C GLY A 122 -8.58 14.24 -10.79
N LEU A 123 -8.02 14.39 -9.60
CA LEU A 123 -8.22 15.51 -8.68
C LEU A 123 -7.21 16.64 -8.95
N THR A 124 -7.08 17.03 -10.22
CA THR A 124 -6.05 17.97 -10.67
C THR A 124 -6.25 19.37 -10.09
N ALA A 125 -7.49 19.85 -9.99
CA ALA A 125 -7.77 21.17 -9.41
C ALA A 125 -7.36 21.24 -7.93
N GLN A 126 -7.60 20.17 -7.17
CA GLN A 126 -7.20 20.06 -5.77
C GLN A 126 -5.67 19.95 -5.65
N ALA A 127 -5.04 19.17 -6.54
CA ALA A 127 -3.59 19.07 -6.61
C ALA A 127 -2.94 20.45 -6.85
N ASP A 128 -3.46 21.22 -7.79
CA ASP A 128 -2.94 22.54 -8.13
C ASP A 128 -3.21 23.57 -7.04
N ALA A 129 -4.38 23.51 -6.38
CA ALA A 129 -4.69 24.34 -5.23
C ALA A 129 -3.70 24.13 -4.07
N LEU A 130 -3.33 22.87 -3.78
CA LEU A 130 -2.35 22.55 -2.74
C LEU A 130 -0.92 22.92 -3.16
N ALA A 131 -0.52 22.61 -4.39
CA ALA A 131 0.80 22.94 -4.91
C ALA A 131 1.03 24.47 -5.00
N GLY A 132 -0.03 25.24 -5.22
CA GLY A 132 -0.01 26.71 -5.27
C GLY A 132 0.02 27.41 -3.91
N LEU A 133 -0.03 26.67 -2.80
CA LEU A 133 0.07 27.28 -1.47
C LEU A 133 1.47 27.88 -1.22
N PRO A 134 1.57 28.93 -0.40
CA PRO A 134 2.87 29.45 0.04
C PRO A 134 3.64 28.38 0.82
N GLU A 135 4.97 28.46 0.81
CA GLU A 135 5.82 27.55 1.60
C GLU A 135 5.47 27.62 3.09
N ILE A 136 5.32 26.46 3.71
CA ILE A 136 5.01 26.31 5.12
C ILE A 136 6.32 26.38 5.91
N THR A 137 6.61 27.57 6.40
CA THR A 137 7.81 27.90 7.19
C THR A 137 7.52 28.17 8.66
N ASP A 138 6.24 28.31 9.02
CA ASP A 138 5.76 28.53 10.38
C ASP A 138 4.38 27.89 10.59
N VAL A 139 4.15 27.31 11.76
CA VAL A 139 2.85 26.78 12.19
C VAL A 139 1.76 27.86 12.25
N ALA A 140 2.13 29.13 12.40
CA ALA A 140 1.22 30.26 12.32
C ALA A 140 0.52 30.39 10.95
N GLN A 141 1.06 29.78 9.90
CA GLN A 141 0.43 29.73 8.57
C GLN A 141 -0.71 28.71 8.47
N VAL A 142 -0.82 27.76 9.41
CA VAL A 142 -1.81 26.66 9.34
C VAL A 142 -3.25 27.17 9.19
N PRO A 143 -3.74 28.19 9.93
CA PRO A 143 -5.10 28.68 9.78
C PRO A 143 -5.44 29.17 8.36
N SER A 144 -4.49 29.75 7.62
CA SER A 144 -4.75 30.30 6.28
C SER A 144 -4.79 29.22 5.19
N ILE A 145 -4.10 28.10 5.39
CA ILE A 145 -4.06 26.98 4.41
C ILE A 145 -5.04 25.85 4.73
N ARG A 146 -5.58 25.82 5.97
CA ARG A 146 -6.46 24.76 6.47
C ARG A 146 -7.64 24.46 5.54
N SER A 147 -8.33 25.50 5.06
CA SER A 147 -9.54 25.34 4.24
C SER A 147 -9.25 24.65 2.91
N ALA A 148 -8.09 24.93 2.29
CA ALA A 148 -7.65 24.28 1.07
C ALA A 148 -7.34 22.79 1.30
N ILE A 149 -6.65 22.47 2.41
CA ILE A 149 -6.35 21.09 2.80
C ILE A 149 -7.64 20.30 3.07
N GLU A 150 -8.57 20.87 3.83
CA GLU A 150 -9.85 20.22 4.15
C GLU A 150 -10.73 20.04 2.91
N ALA A 151 -10.69 20.98 1.95
CA ALA A 151 -11.39 20.82 0.68
C ALA A 151 -10.81 19.66 -0.13
N ALA A 152 -9.47 19.59 -0.28
CA ALA A 152 -8.82 18.50 -0.97
C ALA A 152 -9.10 17.13 -0.30
N GLN A 153 -9.13 17.07 1.03
CA GLN A 153 -9.48 15.86 1.78
C GLN A 153 -10.93 15.41 1.52
N ARG A 154 -11.90 16.34 1.57
CA ARG A 154 -13.31 16.03 1.28
C ARG A 154 -13.49 15.50 -0.14
N ASP A 155 -12.88 16.16 -1.11
CA ASP A 155 -13.00 15.79 -2.53
C ASP A 155 -12.31 14.44 -2.80
N ALA A 156 -11.17 14.18 -2.17
CA ALA A 156 -10.49 12.89 -2.25
C ALA A 156 -11.31 11.76 -1.62
N ALA A 157 -11.94 12.00 -0.46
CA ALA A 157 -12.85 11.04 0.17
C ALA A 157 -14.07 10.75 -0.71
N ALA A 158 -14.69 11.78 -1.29
CA ALA A 158 -15.81 11.61 -2.20
C ALA A 158 -15.42 10.84 -3.48
N ALA A 159 -14.23 11.12 -4.04
CA ALA A 159 -13.71 10.38 -5.18
C ALA A 159 -13.44 8.91 -4.84
N TRP A 160 -12.91 8.64 -3.65
CA TRP A 160 -12.71 7.28 -3.15
C TRP A 160 -14.03 6.53 -2.99
N ASP A 161 -15.02 7.13 -2.35
CA ASP A 161 -16.35 6.53 -2.17
C ASP A 161 -17.03 6.25 -3.51
N ALA A 162 -16.93 7.18 -4.47
CA ALA A 162 -17.45 7.01 -5.82
C ALA A 162 -16.75 5.86 -6.57
N ALA A 163 -15.42 5.80 -6.50
CA ALA A 163 -14.65 4.71 -7.09
C ALA A 163 -15.02 3.36 -6.46
N TRP A 164 -15.23 3.33 -5.14
CA TRP A 164 -15.54 2.11 -4.44
C TRP A 164 -16.97 1.61 -4.76
N ALA A 165 -17.93 2.54 -4.81
CA ALA A 165 -19.29 2.25 -5.25
C ALA A 165 -19.33 1.74 -6.70
N ALA A 166 -18.56 2.35 -7.61
CA ALA A 166 -18.48 1.92 -8.99
C ALA A 166 -17.89 0.51 -9.14
N ALA A 167 -16.79 0.20 -8.45
CA ALA A 167 -16.22 -1.14 -8.47
C ALA A 167 -17.14 -2.18 -7.80
N GLY A 168 -17.86 -1.80 -6.74
CA GLY A 168 -18.91 -2.63 -6.13
C GLY A 168 -20.04 -2.94 -7.12
N ALA A 169 -20.57 -1.93 -7.82
CA ALA A 169 -21.60 -2.10 -8.84
C ALA A 169 -21.14 -2.99 -10.00
N ALA A 170 -19.91 -2.81 -10.48
CA ALA A 170 -19.31 -3.66 -11.50
C ALA A 170 -19.21 -5.13 -11.04
N ALA A 171 -18.77 -5.37 -9.80
CA ALA A 171 -18.70 -6.71 -9.23
C ALA A 171 -20.09 -7.36 -9.12
N TRP A 172 -21.11 -6.61 -8.70
CA TRP A 172 -22.50 -7.08 -8.65
C TRP A 172 -23.04 -7.42 -10.04
N ALA A 173 -22.79 -6.57 -11.04
CA ALA A 173 -23.20 -6.79 -12.42
C ALA A 173 -22.53 -8.05 -13.01
N ALA A 174 -21.21 -8.21 -12.81
CA ALA A 174 -20.48 -9.41 -13.23
C ALA A 174 -21.05 -10.68 -12.58
N ARG A 175 -21.38 -10.61 -11.29
CA ARG A 175 -21.99 -11.73 -10.56
C ARG A 175 -23.39 -12.08 -11.09
N ALA A 176 -24.19 -11.06 -11.43
CA ALA A 176 -25.51 -11.25 -12.01
C ALA A 176 -25.41 -11.92 -13.40
N ALA A 177 -24.50 -11.45 -14.26
CA ALA A 177 -24.25 -12.03 -15.58
C ALA A 177 -23.78 -13.48 -15.49
N ALA A 178 -22.81 -13.78 -14.61
CA ALA A 178 -22.34 -15.14 -14.39
C ALA A 178 -23.45 -16.07 -13.87
N ARG A 179 -24.32 -15.56 -12.99
CA ARG A 179 -25.48 -16.32 -12.49
C ARG A 179 -26.48 -16.58 -13.62
N ALA A 180 -26.80 -15.60 -14.46
CA ALA A 180 -27.69 -15.77 -15.60
C ALA A 180 -27.17 -16.84 -16.56
N ALA A 181 -25.90 -16.76 -16.97
CA ALA A 181 -25.26 -17.73 -17.85
C ALA A 181 -25.29 -19.16 -17.25
N ALA A 182 -25.00 -19.29 -15.96
CA ALA A 182 -25.06 -20.59 -15.28
C ALA A 182 -26.48 -21.17 -15.21
N TRP A 183 -27.50 -20.32 -15.01
CA TRP A 183 -28.90 -20.73 -15.05
C TRP A 183 -29.34 -21.18 -16.44
N ASP A 184 -28.91 -20.49 -17.49
CA ASP A 184 -29.23 -20.86 -18.86
C ASP A 184 -28.58 -22.17 -19.27
N ALA A 185 -27.31 -22.38 -18.91
CA ALA A 185 -26.61 -23.64 -19.11
C ALA A 185 -27.29 -24.80 -18.36
N ALA A 186 -27.71 -24.57 -17.09
CA ALA A 186 -28.42 -25.58 -16.31
C ALA A 186 -29.78 -25.94 -16.94
N ARG A 187 -30.54 -24.94 -17.41
CA ARG A 187 -31.82 -25.15 -18.12
C ARG A 187 -31.63 -25.93 -19.42
N ALA A 188 -30.61 -25.60 -20.21
CA ALA A 188 -30.29 -26.32 -21.44
C ALA A 188 -29.95 -27.80 -21.17
N ALA A 189 -29.10 -28.05 -20.16
CA ALA A 189 -28.72 -29.41 -19.77
C ALA A 189 -29.92 -30.21 -19.23
N ALA A 190 -30.79 -29.59 -18.42
CA ALA A 190 -31.99 -30.24 -17.91
C ALA A 190 -32.97 -30.61 -19.03
N ARG A 191 -33.16 -29.71 -20.02
CA ARG A 191 -33.99 -30.00 -21.20
C ARG A 191 -33.41 -31.15 -22.03
N ALA A 192 -32.10 -31.16 -22.29
CA ALA A 192 -31.45 -32.25 -23.01
C ALA A 192 -31.62 -33.59 -22.29
N ALA A 193 -31.37 -33.63 -20.97
CA ALA A 193 -31.56 -34.83 -20.17
C ALA A 193 -33.01 -35.32 -20.16
N ALA A 194 -33.99 -34.41 -20.10
CA ALA A 194 -35.41 -34.77 -20.18
C ALA A 194 -35.77 -35.37 -21.54
N TRP A 195 -35.24 -34.81 -22.64
CA TRP A 195 -35.42 -35.36 -23.98
C TRP A 195 -34.79 -36.76 -24.14
N ASP A 196 -33.58 -36.96 -23.64
CA ASP A 196 -32.93 -38.28 -23.67
C ASP A 196 -33.66 -39.30 -22.79
N ALA A 197 -34.12 -38.89 -21.60
CA ALA A 197 -34.92 -39.74 -20.73
C ALA A 197 -36.26 -40.12 -21.39
N ALA A 198 -36.94 -39.19 -22.07
CA ALA A 198 -38.16 -39.49 -22.81
C ALA A 198 -37.91 -40.48 -23.97
N ARG A 199 -36.78 -40.33 -24.68
CA ARG A 199 -36.37 -41.29 -25.72
C ARG A 199 -36.07 -42.69 -25.15
N VAL A 200 -35.39 -42.76 -24.02
CA VAL A 200 -35.08 -44.02 -23.34
C VAL A 200 -36.35 -44.63 -22.76
N ALA A 201 -37.25 -43.86 -22.14
CA ALA A 201 -38.52 -44.36 -21.61
C ALA A 201 -39.46 -44.87 -22.71
N ALA A 202 -39.48 -44.21 -23.88
CA ALA A 202 -40.14 -44.74 -25.07
C ALA A 202 -39.54 -46.07 -25.54
N TRP A 203 -38.27 -46.35 -25.18
CA TRP A 203 -37.56 -47.58 -25.48
C TRP A 203 -37.65 -48.64 -24.35
N VAL A 204 -37.82 -48.21 -23.09
CA VAL A 204 -37.77 -49.00 -21.85
C VAL A 204 -39.14 -49.02 -21.16
N ALA A 205 -40.24 -49.16 -21.90
CA ALA A 205 -41.54 -49.55 -21.34
C ALA A 205 -41.53 -51.00 -20.80
N ALA A 206 -40.56 -51.32 -19.93
CA ALA A 206 -40.31 -52.58 -19.25
C ALA A 206 -39.53 -52.33 -17.92
N GLY A 207 -40.23 -51.98 -16.84
CA GLY A 207 -39.80 -52.26 -15.45
C GLY A 207 -39.53 -51.05 -14.53
N ASP A 208 -40.43 -50.80 -13.57
CA ASP A 208 -40.37 -49.68 -12.61
C ASP A 208 -40.22 -50.13 -11.14
N ALA A 209 -39.23 -49.55 -10.42
CA ALA A 209 -39.25 -49.25 -8.96
C ALA A 209 -37.89 -48.71 -8.45
N ALA A 210 -36.76 -49.09 -9.06
CA ALA A 210 -35.42 -48.66 -8.63
C ALA A 210 -35.05 -47.21 -9.02
N TRP A 211 -35.85 -46.59 -9.90
CA TRP A 211 -35.54 -45.32 -10.57
C TRP A 211 -35.68 -44.07 -9.69
N ALA A 212 -36.66 -44.04 -8.78
CA ALA A 212 -36.97 -42.83 -8.01
C ALA A 212 -35.88 -42.51 -6.96
N ALA A 213 -35.35 -43.52 -6.29
CA ALA A 213 -34.33 -43.36 -5.26
C ALA A 213 -32.95 -43.01 -5.85
N ALA A 214 -32.57 -43.65 -6.97
CA ALA A 214 -31.32 -43.35 -7.67
C ALA A 214 -31.34 -41.93 -8.28
N GLY A 215 -32.48 -41.49 -8.83
CA GLY A 215 -32.65 -40.15 -9.36
C GLY A 215 -32.50 -39.05 -8.30
N ALA A 216 -33.08 -39.24 -7.11
CA ALA A 216 -32.98 -38.27 -6.01
C ALA A 216 -31.54 -38.15 -5.49
N ALA A 217 -30.83 -39.26 -5.31
CA ALA A 217 -29.43 -39.26 -4.87
C ALA A 217 -28.48 -38.62 -5.91
N ALA A 218 -28.68 -38.89 -7.20
CA ALA A 218 -27.91 -38.25 -8.27
C ALA A 218 -28.14 -36.73 -8.34
N TRP A 219 -29.38 -36.28 -8.13
CA TRP A 219 -29.70 -34.85 -8.07
C TRP A 219 -29.03 -34.14 -6.88
N ALA A 220 -29.04 -34.76 -5.70
CA ALA A 220 -28.40 -34.19 -4.50
C ALA A 220 -26.87 -34.11 -4.64
N ALA A 221 -26.23 -35.17 -5.15
CA ALA A 221 -24.78 -35.19 -5.40
C ALA A 221 -24.37 -34.16 -6.45
N ARG A 222 -25.17 -34.00 -7.52
CA ARG A 222 -24.95 -32.96 -8.54
C ARG A 222 -25.10 -31.55 -7.97
N ALA A 223 -26.09 -31.31 -7.12
CA ALA A 223 -26.30 -30.01 -6.48
C ALA A 223 -25.10 -29.62 -5.59
N ALA A 224 -24.63 -30.55 -4.75
CA ALA A 224 -23.47 -30.33 -3.88
C ALA A 224 -22.17 -30.09 -4.67
N ALA A 225 -21.89 -30.90 -5.69
CA ALA A 225 -20.72 -30.70 -6.56
C ALA A 225 -20.80 -29.36 -7.31
N TRP A 226 -22.00 -28.96 -7.74
CA TRP A 226 -22.23 -27.68 -8.42
C TRP A 226 -22.05 -26.47 -7.50
N ASP A 227 -22.43 -26.55 -6.23
CA ASP A 227 -22.21 -25.48 -5.26
C ASP A 227 -20.74 -25.34 -4.88
N ALA A 228 -20.03 -26.44 -4.63
CA ALA A 228 -18.60 -26.43 -4.34
C ALA A 228 -17.77 -25.88 -5.51
N ALA A 229 -18.01 -26.36 -6.73
CA ALA A 229 -17.32 -25.87 -7.93
C ALA A 229 -17.61 -24.37 -8.19
N ARG A 230 -18.82 -23.90 -7.88
CA ARG A 230 -19.19 -22.49 -8.07
C ARG A 230 -18.49 -21.57 -7.07
N VAL A 231 -18.33 -21.99 -5.81
CA VAL A 231 -17.61 -21.19 -4.81
C VAL A 231 -16.12 -21.12 -5.17
N ALA A 232 -15.49 -22.26 -5.43
CA ALA A 232 -14.07 -22.32 -5.78
C ALA A 232 -13.74 -21.51 -7.05
N ALA A 233 -14.55 -21.62 -8.11
CA ALA A 233 -14.35 -20.85 -9.35
C ALA A 233 -14.52 -19.34 -9.14
N ARG A 234 -15.41 -18.92 -8.23
CA ARG A 234 -15.61 -17.50 -7.89
C ARG A 234 -14.43 -16.93 -7.13
N ASP A 235 -13.96 -17.63 -6.12
CA ASP A 235 -12.85 -17.15 -5.28
C ASP A 235 -11.57 -17.06 -6.11
N ALA A 236 -11.30 -18.06 -6.96
CA ALA A 236 -10.17 -18.04 -7.89
C ALA A 236 -10.28 -16.90 -8.91
N ALA A 237 -11.45 -16.69 -9.53
CA ALA A 237 -11.65 -15.60 -10.48
C ALA A 237 -11.51 -14.21 -9.84
N ARG A 238 -12.00 -14.06 -8.59
CA ARG A 238 -11.87 -12.81 -7.83
C ARG A 238 -10.43 -12.51 -7.48
N ALA A 239 -9.68 -13.51 -7.00
CA ALA A 239 -8.26 -13.37 -6.69
C ALA A 239 -7.47 -12.97 -7.94
N ALA A 240 -7.63 -13.71 -9.04
CA ALA A 240 -6.93 -13.41 -10.29
C ALA A 240 -7.27 -12.02 -10.87
N ALA A 241 -8.54 -11.60 -10.79
CA ALA A 241 -8.93 -10.26 -11.22
C ALA A 241 -8.34 -9.16 -10.32
N TRP A 242 -8.26 -9.40 -9.01
CA TRP A 242 -7.66 -8.46 -8.07
C TRP A 242 -6.16 -8.33 -8.29
N ASP A 243 -5.45 -9.45 -8.47
CA ASP A 243 -4.01 -9.47 -8.76
C ASP A 243 -3.71 -8.76 -10.08
N ALA A 244 -4.49 -9.02 -11.13
CA ALA A 244 -4.33 -8.36 -12.43
C ALA A 244 -4.60 -6.85 -12.34
N ALA A 245 -5.64 -6.43 -11.62
CA ALA A 245 -5.95 -5.02 -11.41
C ALA A 245 -4.85 -4.33 -10.58
N TRP A 246 -4.33 -4.98 -9.55
CA TRP A 246 -3.24 -4.48 -8.72
C TRP A 246 -1.95 -4.32 -9.54
N ALA A 247 -1.58 -5.32 -10.33
CA ALA A 247 -0.41 -5.25 -11.21
C ALA A 247 -0.55 -4.13 -12.25
N ALA A 248 -1.72 -3.98 -12.86
CA ALA A 248 -1.97 -2.89 -13.82
C ALA A 248 -1.89 -1.51 -13.15
N ALA A 249 -2.47 -1.35 -11.96
CA ALA A 249 -2.37 -0.12 -11.19
C ALA A 249 -0.92 0.21 -10.79
N TRP A 250 -0.15 -0.80 -10.37
CA TRP A 250 1.26 -0.66 -10.01
C TRP A 250 2.10 -0.14 -11.18
N VAL A 251 1.91 -0.71 -12.37
CA VAL A 251 2.56 -0.25 -13.61
C VAL A 251 2.12 1.17 -13.95
N ALA A 252 0.83 1.46 -13.92
CA ALA A 252 0.29 2.79 -14.25
C ALA A 252 0.82 3.89 -13.32
N LEU A 253 1.04 3.57 -12.04
CA LEU A 253 1.52 4.52 -11.03
C LEU A 253 3.04 4.58 -10.91
N THR A 254 3.77 3.77 -11.68
CA THR A 254 5.25 3.73 -11.65
C THR A 254 5.89 5.11 -11.86
N PRO A 255 5.47 5.94 -12.85
CA PRO A 255 6.07 7.27 -13.02
C PRO A 255 5.89 8.17 -11.79
N THR A 256 4.69 8.19 -11.20
CA THR A 256 4.39 8.95 -9.99
C THR A 256 5.21 8.44 -8.80
N ARG A 257 5.30 7.13 -8.63
CA ARG A 257 6.07 6.49 -7.55
C ARG A 257 7.55 6.87 -7.62
N LEU A 258 8.17 6.74 -8.81
CA LEU A 258 9.59 7.09 -9.02
C LEU A 258 9.85 8.58 -8.79
N ALA A 259 8.96 9.45 -9.29
CA ALA A 259 9.04 10.89 -9.04
C ALA A 259 8.95 11.22 -7.54
N GLN A 260 8.07 10.53 -6.81
CA GLN A 260 7.92 10.69 -5.36
C GLN A 260 9.15 10.19 -4.58
N GLN A 261 9.80 9.11 -5.00
CA GLN A 261 11.04 8.65 -4.39
C GLN A 261 12.16 9.66 -4.57
N GLN A 262 12.31 10.23 -5.77
CA GLN A 262 13.27 11.29 -6.05
C GLN A 262 12.97 12.56 -5.22
N SER A 263 11.69 12.91 -5.07
CA SER A 263 11.29 14.04 -4.24
C SER A 263 11.56 13.79 -2.74
N ALA A 264 11.30 12.58 -2.23
CA ALA A 264 11.64 12.20 -0.86
C ALA A 264 13.16 12.26 -0.59
N LEU A 265 14.00 11.83 -1.53
CA LEU A 265 15.46 11.97 -1.42
C LEU A 265 15.88 13.44 -1.31
N ARG A 266 15.27 14.33 -2.11
CA ARG A 266 15.53 15.78 -2.05
C ARG A 266 15.08 16.37 -0.70
N LEU A 267 13.93 15.95 -0.19
CA LEU A 267 13.47 16.36 1.15
C LEU A 267 14.47 15.95 2.23
N VAL A 268 14.92 14.69 2.24
CA VAL A 268 15.90 14.20 3.21
C VAL A 268 17.20 14.98 3.13
N ALA A 269 17.70 15.25 1.92
CA ALA A 269 18.88 16.10 1.73
C ALA A 269 18.68 17.51 2.33
N ARG A 270 17.56 18.17 2.02
CA ARG A 270 17.21 19.49 2.62
C ARG A 270 17.13 19.44 4.15
N MET A 271 16.59 18.35 4.72
CA MET A 271 16.53 18.18 6.17
C MET A 271 17.92 18.00 6.78
N ILE A 272 18.81 17.22 6.14
CA ILE A 272 20.20 17.04 6.60
C ILE A 272 20.95 18.38 6.56
N ASP A 273 20.83 19.13 5.46
CA ASP A 273 21.52 20.40 5.25
C ASP A 273 20.93 21.56 6.09
N CYS A 274 19.75 21.37 6.67
CA CYS A 274 19.13 22.33 7.58
C CYS A 274 19.93 22.40 8.90
N ALA A 275 20.74 23.44 9.03
CA ALA A 275 21.51 23.78 10.22
C ALA A 275 20.92 25.00 10.97
N GLU A 276 21.49 25.31 12.14
CA GLU A 276 21.23 26.56 12.84
C GLU A 276 21.65 27.74 11.95
N GLY A 277 20.74 28.70 11.77
CA GLY A 277 20.99 29.94 11.04
C GLY A 277 21.37 31.08 11.98
#